data_AF-A5KQK6-F1
#
_entry.id   AF-A5KQK6-F1
#
_cell.length_a   1.000
_cell.length_b   1.000
_cell.length_c   1.000
_cell.angle_alpha   90.00
_cell.angle_beta   90.00
_cell.angle_gamma   90.00
#
_symmetry.space_group_name_H-M   'P 1'
#
loop_
_entity.id
_entity.type
_entity.pdbx_description
1 polymer ?
#
loop_
_entity_poly.entity_id
_entity_poly.type
_entity_poly.pdbx_seq_one_letter_code
_entity_poly.pdbx_strand_id
1 'polypeptide(L)'
;MDADPAGNSILFNLLLLLFFTLLNAFFAGAEMAVVSVNKNRIRSMADEGNKKAKVIEGLFEDSTKFLSTIQVAITFAGFYSSASAASGISPVLAQSLEAAGVPYSSQIAYNGVTLVLIVF
;
A
#
# COMPACT_ATOMS: atom_id res chain seq x y z
N MET A 1 7.82 36.73 -7.13
CA MET A 1 7.47 35.76 -6.07
C MET A 1 7.10 34.51 -6.82
N ASP A 2 8.15 33.92 -7.38
CA ASP A 2 8.07 32.89 -8.40
C ASP A 2 7.75 31.59 -7.68
N ALA A 3 6.55 31.07 -7.93
CA ALA A 3 6.13 29.79 -7.39
C ALA A 3 6.97 28.71 -8.06
N ASP A 4 8.06 28.28 -7.40
CA ASP A 4 8.89 27.17 -7.83
C ASP A 4 8.02 25.94 -8.14
N PRO A 5 7.94 25.49 -9.40
CA PRO A 5 7.10 24.35 -9.78
C PRO A 5 7.53 23.04 -9.11
N ALA A 6 8.79 22.98 -8.64
CA ALA A 6 9.30 21.88 -7.84
C ALA A 6 8.70 21.83 -6.42
N GLY A 7 8.47 22.98 -5.78
CA GLY A 7 7.93 23.06 -4.42
C GLY A 7 6.47 22.59 -4.34
N ASN A 8 5.66 22.97 -5.34
CA ASN A 8 4.26 22.54 -5.42
C ASN A 8 4.14 21.02 -5.67
N SER A 9 5.07 20.45 -6.43
CA SER A 9 5.12 19.01 -6.72
C SER A 9 5.51 18.18 -5.48
N ILE A 10 6.46 18.66 -4.68
CA ILE A 10 6.87 17.99 -3.43
C ILE A 10 5.75 18.05 -2.39
N LEU A 11 5.12 19.22 -2.21
CA LEU A 11 3.97 19.37 -1.31
C LEU A 11 2.81 18.45 -1.74
N PHE A 12 2.50 18.40 -3.03
CA PHE A 12 1.48 17.50 -3.56
C PHE A 12 1.80 16.03 -3.29
N ASN A 13 3.05 15.61 -3.53
CA ASN A 13 3.50 14.23 -3.25
C ASN A 13 3.42 13.88 -1.77
N LEU A 14 3.80 14.81 -0.87
CA LEU A 14 3.69 14.61 0.59
C LEU A 14 2.24 14.50 1.05
N LEU A 15 1.34 15.34 0.51
CA LEU A 15 -0.07 15.33 0.84
C LEU A 15 -0.75 14.06 0.35
N LEU A 16 -0.37 13.61 -0.84
CA LEU A 16 -0.80 12.34 -1.42
C LEU A 16 -0.28 11.16 -0.60
N LEU A 17 1.01 11.14 -0.23
CA LEU A 17 1.59 10.12 0.64
C LEU A 17 0.90 10.06 2.01
N LEU A 18 0.63 11.22 2.63
CA LEU A 18 -0.11 11.32 3.89
C LEU A 18 -1.54 10.77 3.74
N PHE A 19 -2.24 11.13 2.66
CA PHE A 19 -3.58 10.62 2.36
C PHE A 19 -3.58 9.09 2.22
N PHE A 20 -2.67 8.53 1.42
CA PHE A 20 -2.54 7.08 1.26
C PHE A 20 -2.15 6.39 2.57
N THR A 21 -1.32 7.01 3.40
CA THR A 21 -0.92 6.49 4.72
C THR A 21 -2.11 6.43 5.68
N LEU A 22 -2.91 7.51 5.75
CA LEU A 22 -4.12 7.55 6.58
C LEU A 22 -5.17 6.55 6.12
N LEU A 23 -5.34 6.42 4.79
CA LEU A 23 -6.25 5.45 4.19
C LEU A 23 -5.82 4.02 4.51
N ASN A 24 -4.52 3.71 4.44
CA ASN A 24 -3.97 2.43 4.86
C ASN A 24 -4.19 2.16 6.36
N ALA A 25 -3.90 3.15 7.22
CA ALA A 25 -4.12 3.05 8.67
C ALA A 25 -5.59 2.84 9.02
N PHE A 26 -6.52 3.50 8.31
CA PHE A 26 -7.96 3.29 8.49
C PHE A 26 -8.38 1.86 8.16
N PHE A 27 -7.90 1.32 7.04
CA PHE A 27 -8.23 -0.05 6.64
C PHE A 27 -7.56 -1.10 7.51
N ALA A 28 -6.32 -0.91 7.93
CA ALA A 28 -5.65 -1.74 8.93
C ALA A 28 -6.39 -1.71 10.28
N GLY A 29 -6.89 -0.53 10.68
CA GLY A 29 -7.75 -0.39 11.86
C GLY A 29 -9.09 -1.12 11.71
N ALA A 30 -9.72 -1.07 10.53
CA ALA A 30 -10.94 -1.80 10.22
C ALA A 30 -10.73 -3.32 10.24
N GLU A 31 -9.59 -3.80 9.71
CA GLU A 31 -9.18 -5.20 9.81
C GLU A 31 -9.05 -5.64 11.26
N MET A 32 -8.31 -4.87 12.06
CA MET A 32 -8.08 -5.19 13.46
C MET A 32 -9.38 -5.13 14.28
N ALA A 33 -10.29 -4.21 13.96
CA ALA A 33 -11.62 -4.15 14.56
C ALA A 33 -12.44 -5.41 14.23
N VAL A 34 -12.40 -5.89 12.99
CA VAL A 34 -13.10 -7.11 12.55
C VAL A 34 -12.50 -8.36 13.19
N VAL A 35 -11.17 -8.44 13.26
CA VAL A 35 -10.45 -9.57 13.85
C VAL A 35 -10.61 -9.60 15.37
N SER A 36 -10.70 -8.43 16.03
CA SER A 36 -10.88 -8.34 17.49
C SER A 36 -12.30 -8.64 17.97
N VAL A 37 -13.31 -8.60 17.09
CA VAL A 37 -14.67 -8.95 17.46
C VAL A 37 -14.79 -10.46 17.68
N ASN A 38 -15.30 -10.82 18.86
CA ASN A 38 -15.59 -12.20 19.19
C ASN A 38 -16.84 -12.69 18.43
N LYS A 39 -16.61 -13.27 17.25
CA LYS A 39 -17.66 -13.79 16.35
C LYS A 39 -18.61 -14.75 17.06
N ASN A 40 -18.13 -15.57 18.00
CA ASN A 40 -18.97 -16.49 18.77
C ASN A 40 -19.99 -15.76 19.65
N ARG A 41 -19.61 -14.63 20.24
CA ARG A 41 -20.52 -13.82 21.07
C ARG A 41 -21.58 -13.11 20.23
N ILE A 42 -21.21 -12.60 19.04
CA ILE A 42 -22.16 -12.00 18.09
C ILE A 42 -23.16 -13.06 17.60
N ARG A 43 -22.68 -14.27 17.29
CA ARG A 43 -23.50 -15.39 16.82
C ARG A 43 -24.49 -15.87 17.88
N SER A 44 -24.04 -16.03 19.13
CA SER A 44 -24.93 -16.35 20.26
C SER A 44 -26.03 -15.31 20.44
N MET A 45 -25.71 -14.01 20.35
CA MET A 45 -26.72 -12.95 20.44
C MET A 45 -27.68 -12.93 19.25
N ALA A 46 -27.23 -13.33 18.05
CA ALA A 46 -28.08 -13.46 16.87
C ALA A 46 -29.05 -14.63 17.00
N ASP A 47 -28.58 -15.76 17.54
CA ASP A 47 -29.38 -16.96 17.84
C ASP A 47 -30.42 -16.71 18.95
N GLU A 48 -30.10 -15.84 19.92
CA GLU A 48 -31.03 -15.35 20.95
C GLU A 48 -32.10 -14.38 20.40
N GLY A 49 -32.10 -14.10 19.10
CA GLY A 49 -33.13 -13.31 18.43
C GLY A 49 -32.83 -11.81 18.35
N ASN A 50 -31.61 -11.36 18.70
CA ASN A 50 -31.25 -9.95 18.59
C ASN A 50 -31.06 -9.55 17.11
N LYS A 51 -32.03 -8.80 16.58
CA LYS A 51 -32.02 -8.30 15.19
C LYS A 51 -30.77 -7.50 14.84
N LYS A 52 -30.18 -6.77 15.81
CA LYS A 52 -28.93 -6.02 15.59
C LYS A 52 -27.73 -6.96 15.44
N ALA A 53 -27.66 -7.99 16.26
CA ALA A 53 -26.58 -8.98 16.19
C ALA A 53 -26.60 -9.75 14.86
N LYS A 54 -27.80 -10.07 14.34
CA LYS A 54 -27.97 -10.75 13.04
C LYS A 54 -27.52 -9.92 11.84
N VAL A 55 -27.73 -8.59 11.88
CA VAL A 55 -27.21 -7.66 10.85
C VAL A 55 -25.68 -7.56 10.95
N ILE A 56 -25.15 -7.49 12.17
CA ILE A 56 -23.71 -7.41 12.41
C ILE A 56 -22.99 -8.72 12.00
N GLU A 57 -23.62 -9.89 12.20
CA GLU A 57 -23.10 -11.19 11.77
C GLU A 57 -22.85 -11.25 10.26
N GLY A 58 -23.84 -10.85 9.45
CA GLY A 58 -23.70 -10.83 7.99
C GLY A 58 -22.67 -9.83 7.48
N LEU A 59 -22.49 -8.70 8.18
CA LEU A 59 -21.43 -7.72 7.87
C LEU A 59 -20.02 -8.26 8.15
N PHE A 60 -19.85 -9.08 9.19
CA PHE A 60 -18.57 -9.70 9.52
C PHE A 60 -18.22 -10.91 8.66
N GLU A 61 -19.19 -11.56 8.03
CA GLU A 61 -18.97 -12.66 7.08
C GLU A 61 -18.22 -12.19 5.83
N ASP A 62 -18.55 -11.01 5.29
CA ASP A 62 -17.93 -10.47 4.06
C ASP A 62 -16.76 -9.51 4.30
N SER A 63 -16.48 -9.13 5.55
CA SER A 63 -15.37 -8.23 5.87
C SER A 63 -14.01 -8.78 5.35
N THR A 64 -13.83 -10.10 5.34
CA THR A 64 -12.64 -10.74 4.78
C THR A 64 -12.45 -10.41 3.29
N LYS A 65 -13.52 -10.32 2.49
CA LYS A 65 -13.45 -9.92 1.07
C LYS A 65 -13.13 -8.43 0.91
N PHE A 66 -13.74 -7.59 1.75
CA PHE A 66 -13.46 -6.16 1.76
C PHE A 66 -11.98 -5.89 2.03
N LEU A 67 -11.45 -6.50 3.09
CA LEU A 67 -10.06 -6.39 3.50
C LEU A 67 -9.10 -6.94 2.44
N SER A 68 -9.41 -8.11 1.86
CA SER A 68 -8.60 -8.69 0.77
C SER A 68 -8.54 -7.75 -0.45
N THR A 69 -9.64 -7.09 -0.78
CA THR A 69 -9.69 -6.15 -1.92
C THR A 69 -8.82 -4.93 -1.68
N ILE A 70 -8.85 -4.39 -0.47
CA ILE A 70 -8.02 -3.25 -0.07
C ILE A 70 -6.54 -3.62 -0.10
N GLN A 71 -6.18 -4.79 0.43
CA GLN A 71 -4.81 -5.26 0.46
C GLN A 71 -4.24 -5.42 -0.95
N VAL A 72 -5.03 -5.98 -1.88
CA VAL A 72 -4.65 -6.05 -3.30
C VAL A 72 -4.44 -4.66 -3.89
N ALA A 73 -5.30 -3.68 -3.58
CA ALA A 73 -5.15 -2.30 -4.06
C ALA A 73 -3.89 -1.62 -3.49
N ILE A 74 -3.58 -1.82 -2.21
CA ILE A 74 -2.36 -1.31 -1.56
C ILE A 74 -1.11 -1.92 -2.21
N THR A 75 -1.09 -3.24 -2.38
CA THR A 75 0.00 -3.94 -3.04
C THR A 75 0.19 -3.45 -4.47
N PHE A 76 -0.89 -3.26 -5.23
CA PHE A 76 -0.82 -2.74 -6.60
C PHE A 76 -0.28 -1.31 -6.67
N ALA A 77 -0.73 -0.43 -5.77
CA ALA A 77 -0.21 0.93 -5.65
C ALA A 77 1.28 0.95 -5.26
N GLY A 78 1.69 0.05 -4.35
CA GLY A 78 3.10 -0.15 -3.97
C GLY A 78 3.96 -0.54 -5.17
N PHE A 79 3.52 -1.54 -5.95
CA PHE A 79 4.20 -1.94 -7.18
C PHE A 79 4.39 -0.81 -8.18
N TYR A 80 3.34 -0.02 -8.42
CA TYR A 80 3.41 1.12 -9.32
C TYR A 80 4.39 2.19 -8.84
N SER A 81 4.35 2.52 -7.54
CA SER A 81 5.27 3.46 -6.91
C SER A 81 6.72 2.99 -7.00
N SER A 82 6.96 1.71 -6.71
CA SER A 82 8.26 1.05 -6.83
C SER A 82 8.81 1.07 -8.26
N ALA A 83 7.98 0.75 -9.26
CA ALA A 83 8.38 0.83 -10.67
C ALA A 83 8.69 2.28 -11.10
N SER A 84 7.89 3.24 -10.64
CA SER A 84 8.14 4.67 -10.89
C SER A 84 9.44 5.13 -10.22
N ALA A 85 9.71 4.71 -8.98
CA ALA A 85 10.95 5.02 -8.27
C ALA A 85 12.17 4.37 -8.93
N ALA A 86 12.03 3.14 -9.43
CA ALA A 86 13.07 2.45 -10.18
C ALA A 86 13.50 3.27 -11.40
N SER A 87 12.55 3.84 -12.14
CA SER A 87 12.87 4.66 -13.32
C SER A 87 13.67 5.93 -12.98
N GLY A 88 13.48 6.49 -11.78
CA GLY A 88 14.23 7.66 -11.30
C GLY A 88 15.58 7.33 -10.66
N ILE A 89 15.70 6.21 -9.94
CA ILE A 89 16.92 5.80 -9.21
C ILE A 89 17.90 5.03 -10.11
N SER A 90 17.39 4.23 -11.05
CA SER A 90 18.22 3.40 -11.94
C SER A 90 19.30 4.17 -12.72
N PRO A 91 19.05 5.39 -13.25
CA PRO A 91 20.08 6.16 -13.96
C PRO A 91 21.24 6.61 -13.05
N VAL A 92 20.93 7.03 -11.82
CA VAL A 92 21.92 7.46 -10.82
C VAL A 92 22.79 6.28 -10.38
N LEU A 93 22.16 5.12 -10.19
CA LEU A 93 22.86 3.88 -9.86
C LEU A 93 23.73 3.40 -11.03
N ALA A 94 23.21 3.47 -12.25
CA ALA A 94 23.94 3.08 -13.47
C ALA A 94 25.21 3.91 -13.65
N GLN A 95 25.14 5.23 -13.45
CA GLN A 95 26.29 6.13 -13.57
C GLN A 95 27.38 5.84 -12.53
N SER A 96 26.97 5.45 -11.31
CA SER A 96 27.91 5.05 -10.24
C SER A 96 28.58 3.69 -10.53
N LEU A 97 27.84 2.74 -11.10
CA LEU A 97 28.36 1.44 -11.54
C LEU A 97 29.29 1.55 -12.75
N GLU A 98 29.02 2.49 -13.65
CA GLU A 98 29.88 2.81 -14.80
C GLU A 98 31.21 3.43 -14.33
N ALA A 99 31.17 4.33 -13.35
CA ALA A 99 32.37 4.88 -12.71
C ALA A 99 33.23 3.82 -11.98
N ALA A 100 32.62 2.72 -11.54
CA ALA A 100 33.31 1.57 -10.96
C ALA A 100 33.87 0.57 -12.01
N GLY A 101 33.68 0.83 -13.31
CA GLY A 101 34.24 0.01 -14.40
C GLY A 101 33.44 -1.26 -14.70
N VAL A 102 32.18 -1.37 -14.28
CA VAL A 102 31.36 -2.56 -14.51
C VAL A 102 30.75 -2.54 -15.93
N PRO A 103 31.05 -3.53 -16.80
CA PRO A 103 30.38 -3.67 -18.10
C PRO A 103 28.91 -4.09 -17.91
N TYR A 104 28.01 -3.63 -18.79
CA TYR A 104 26.54 -3.80 -18.68
C TYR A 104 25.89 -3.12 -17.46
N SER A 105 26.55 -2.13 -16.88
CA SER A 105 26.14 -1.36 -15.69
C SER A 105 24.71 -0.79 -15.80
N SER A 106 24.29 -0.30 -16.97
CA SER A 106 22.93 0.20 -17.19
C SER A 106 21.85 -0.89 -17.13
N GLN A 107 22.05 -2.05 -17.77
CA GLN A 107 21.06 -3.14 -17.70
C GLN A 107 20.99 -3.77 -16.30
N ILE A 108 22.14 -3.92 -15.63
CA ILE A 108 22.22 -4.48 -14.28
C ILE A 108 21.53 -3.54 -13.28
N ALA A 109 21.75 -2.24 -13.38
CA ALA A 109 21.10 -1.25 -12.51
C ALA A 109 19.58 -1.27 -12.69
N TYR A 110 19.09 -1.20 -13.94
CA TYR A 110 17.66 -1.13 -14.20
C TYR A 110 16.93 -2.41 -13.76
N ASN A 111 17.46 -3.58 -14.15
CA ASN A 111 16.84 -4.87 -13.80
C ASN A 111 16.98 -5.19 -12.32
N GLY A 112 18.13 -4.85 -11.70
CA GLY A 112 18.38 -5.08 -10.28
C GLY A 112 17.50 -4.20 -9.39
N VAL A 113 17.42 -2.90 -9.65
CA VAL A 113 16.58 -1.97 -8.89
C VAL A 113 15.11 -2.34 -9.04
N THR A 114 14.67 -2.70 -10.24
CA THR A 114 13.28 -3.12 -10.49
C THR A 114 12.95 -4.42 -9.74
N LEU A 115 13.84 -5.43 -9.74
CA LEU A 115 13.62 -6.67 -8.99
C LEU A 115 13.59 -6.45 -7.48
N VAL A 116 14.50 -5.63 -6.95
CA VAL A 116 14.53 -5.33 -5.52
C VAL A 116 13.27 -4.58 -5.09
N LEU A 117 12.85 -3.56 -5.84
CA LEU A 117 11.66 -2.76 -5.50
C LEU A 117 10.32 -3.49 -5.76
N ILE A 118 10.31 -4.56 -6.54
CA ILE A 118 9.14 -5.44 -6.69
C ILE A 118 9.03 -6.40 -5.50
N VAL A 119 10.15 -6.82 -4.93
CA VAL A 119 10.18 -7.79 -3.83
C VAL A 119 9.97 -7.15 -2.46
N PHE A 120 10.32 -5.86 -2.31
CA PHE A 120 10.20 -5.06 -1.09
C PHE A 120 9.08 -4.02 -1.20
#